data_AF-A0A1N7MFC1-F1
#
_entry.id   AF-A0A1N7MFC1-F1
#
_cell.length_a   1.000
_cell.length_b   1.000
_cell.length_c   1.000
_cell.angle_alpha   90.00
_cell.angle_beta   90.00
_cell.angle_gamma   90.00
#
_symmetry.space_group_name_H-M   'P 1'
#
loop_
_entity.id
_entity.type
_entity.pdbx_description
1 polymer ?
#
loop_
_entity_poly.entity_id
_entity_poly.type
_entity_poly.pdbx_seq_one_letter_code
_entity_poly.pdbx_strand_id
1 'polypeptide(L)'
;MRITVACPESLIEDANHLAMVLAHGPADGQTYGAPGWVDAAGHRYACASFEARAAWIAAAQGPIARPAWDDKTTGRYIVNMAAAARAQAALVLAPAPAPAAPDTITALAGPTGPDALAAMGLSAPVTET
;
A
#
# COMPACT_ATOMS: atom_id res chain seq x y z
N MET A 1 -11.15 -0.72 -11.21
CA MET A 1 -11.45 -1.85 -10.33
C MET A 1 -10.96 -1.48 -8.96
N ARG A 2 -11.72 -1.76 -7.90
CA ARG A 2 -11.28 -1.39 -6.57
C ARG A 2 -10.22 -2.35 -6.06
N ILE A 3 -9.15 -1.78 -5.50
CA ILE A 3 -8.11 -2.50 -4.76
C ILE A 3 -8.09 -1.93 -3.35
N THR A 4 -8.10 -2.83 -2.37
CA THR A 4 -7.87 -2.50 -0.96
C THR A 4 -6.54 -3.10 -0.56
N VAL A 5 -5.71 -2.31 0.10
CA VAL A 5 -4.35 -2.68 0.51
C VAL A 5 -4.21 -2.53 2.01
N ALA A 6 -3.68 -3.57 2.66
CA ALA A 6 -3.21 -3.54 4.04
C ALA A 6 -1.68 -3.50 4.05
N CYS A 7 -1.12 -2.42 4.59
CA CYS A 7 0.30 -2.22 4.77
C CYS A 7 0.66 -2.39 6.25
N PRO A 8 1.54 -3.34 6.62
CA PRO A 8 1.98 -3.47 8.01
C PRO A 8 2.75 -2.21 8.43
N GLU A 9 2.69 -1.88 9.72
CA GLU A 9 3.28 -0.66 10.31
C GLU A 9 4.76 -0.50 9.95
N SER A 10 5.52 -1.61 9.90
CA SER A 10 6.94 -1.63 9.55
C SER A 10 7.26 -1.27 8.09
N LEU A 11 6.28 -1.31 7.18
CA LEU A 11 6.47 -1.06 5.75
C LEU A 11 5.84 0.25 5.26
N ILE A 12 5.21 1.04 6.15
CA ILE A 12 4.47 2.26 5.77
C ILE A 12 5.35 3.26 4.99
N GLU A 13 6.56 3.51 5.46
CA GLU A 13 7.48 4.46 4.80
C GLU A 13 7.82 4.00 3.38
N ASP A 14 8.23 2.73 3.24
CA ASP A 14 8.57 2.14 1.95
C ASP A 14 7.35 2.11 1.01
N ALA A 15 6.17 1.78 1.54
CA ALA A 15 4.92 1.71 0.80
C ALA A 15 4.47 3.09 0.28
N ASN A 16 4.69 4.15 1.05
CA ASN A 16 4.43 5.52 0.61
C ASN A 16 5.37 5.95 -0.53
N HIS A 17 6.62 5.49 -0.53
CA HIS A 17 7.51 5.69 -1.68
C HIS A 17 7.04 4.92 -2.92
N LEU A 18 6.55 3.69 -2.76
CA LEU A 18 5.95 2.94 -3.87
C LEU A 18 4.68 3.62 -4.38
N ALA A 19 3.83 4.16 -3.50
CA ALA A 19 2.63 4.88 -3.88
C ALA A 19 2.96 6.09 -4.77
N MET A 20 3.96 6.89 -4.42
CA MET A 20 4.46 7.98 -5.28
C MET A 20 4.93 7.50 -6.66
N VAL A 21 5.51 6.30 -6.75
CA VAL A 21 5.93 5.73 -8.04
C VAL A 21 4.73 5.31 -8.90
N LEU A 22 3.74 4.67 -8.30
CA LEU A 22 2.63 4.04 -9.03
C LEU A 22 1.46 4.99 -9.31
N ALA A 23 1.34 6.09 -8.56
CA ALA A 23 0.21 7.00 -8.60
C ALA A 23 0.51 8.31 -9.35
N HIS A 24 0.15 9.46 -8.78
CA HIS A 24 0.04 10.74 -9.48
C HIS A 24 1.16 11.73 -9.14
N GLY A 25 1.72 11.71 -7.92
CA GLY A 25 2.74 12.68 -7.53
C GLY A 25 3.15 12.64 -6.06
N PRO A 26 3.82 13.70 -5.57
CA PRO A 26 4.36 13.77 -4.21
C PRO A 26 3.32 13.57 -3.08
N ALA A 27 2.06 13.96 -3.33
CA ALA A 27 0.98 13.81 -2.34
C ALA A 27 0.69 12.34 -2.01
N ASP A 28 0.98 11.41 -2.93
CA ASP A 28 0.81 9.98 -2.69
C ASP A 28 1.79 9.42 -1.65
N GLY A 29 2.80 10.21 -1.24
CA GLY A 29 3.64 9.92 -0.08
C GLY A 29 2.89 9.94 1.26
N GLN A 30 1.59 10.24 1.25
CA GLN A 30 0.68 10.21 2.39
C GLN A 30 -0.42 9.14 2.26
N THR A 31 -0.28 8.21 1.31
CA THR A 31 -1.28 7.15 1.06
C THR A 31 -1.55 6.31 2.31
N TYR A 32 -0.50 5.92 3.02
CA TYR A 32 -0.56 5.17 4.26
C TYR A 32 -0.23 6.10 5.43
N GLY A 33 -1.25 6.41 6.22
CA GLY A 33 -1.14 7.18 7.45
C GLY A 33 -0.87 6.32 8.68
N ALA A 34 -1.29 6.79 9.86
CA ALA A 34 -1.17 6.02 11.10
C ALA A 34 -1.96 4.68 11.01
N PRO A 35 -1.40 3.56 11.51
CA PRO A 35 -2.07 2.28 11.42
C PRO A 35 -3.27 2.23 12.36
N GLY A 36 -4.44 2.06 11.75
CA GLY A 36 -5.76 2.07 12.40
C GLY A 36 -6.51 0.75 12.26
N TRP A 37 -5.83 -0.33 11.88
CA TRP A 37 -6.36 -1.69 11.77
C TRP A 37 -5.44 -2.67 12.47
N VAL A 38 -5.99 -3.75 13.01
CA VAL A 38 -5.25 -4.77 13.76
C VAL A 38 -5.70 -6.18 13.34
N ASP A 39 -4.77 -7.13 13.29
CA ASP A 39 -5.09 -8.55 13.14
C ASP A 39 -5.29 -9.26 14.49
N ALA A 40 -5.67 -10.54 14.48
CA ALA A 40 -5.87 -11.33 15.70
C ALA A 40 -4.60 -11.54 16.54
N ALA A 41 -3.41 -11.32 15.97
CA ALA A 41 -2.12 -11.43 16.65
C ALA A 41 -1.63 -10.08 17.21
N GLY A 42 -2.36 -8.99 16.96
CA GLY A 42 -2.02 -7.65 17.43
C GLY A 42 -1.10 -6.87 16.48
N HIS A 43 -0.79 -7.37 15.27
CA HIS A 43 -0.03 -6.58 14.31
C HIS A 43 -0.89 -5.46 13.75
N ARG A 44 -0.28 -4.29 13.53
CA ARG A 44 -0.97 -3.07 13.16
C ARG A 44 -0.76 -2.74 11.67
N TYR A 45 -1.82 -2.27 11.03
CA TYR A 45 -1.84 -2.01 9.59
C TYR A 45 -2.42 -0.64 9.26
N ALA A 46 -1.78 0.05 8.33
CA ALA A 46 -2.35 1.20 7.61
C ALA A 46 -3.00 0.68 6.33
N CYS A 47 -4.22 1.14 6.03
CA CYS A 47 -5.00 0.60 4.93
C CYS A 47 -5.44 1.70 3.96
N ALA A 48 -5.46 1.38 2.67
CA ALA A 48 -5.94 2.26 1.61
C ALA A 48 -6.89 1.49 0.68
N SER A 49 -7.93 2.14 0.17
CA SER A 49 -8.84 1.56 -0.83
C SER A 49 -9.07 2.57 -1.94
N PHE A 50 -8.80 2.17 -3.18
CA PHE A 50 -8.81 3.08 -4.33
C PHE A 50 -9.22 2.36 -5.62
N GLU A 51 -9.65 3.15 -6.61
CA GLU A 51 -9.88 2.66 -7.96
C GLU A 51 -8.58 2.52 -8.74
N ALA A 52 -8.23 1.29 -9.09
CA ALA A 52 -7.08 0.98 -9.91
C ALA A 52 -7.48 0.80 -11.39
N ARG A 53 -6.71 1.44 -12.27
CA ARG A 53 -6.71 1.17 -13.72
C ARG A 53 -5.88 -0.07 -14.02
N ALA A 54 -6.15 -0.76 -15.13
CA ALA A 54 -5.38 -1.93 -15.55
C ALA A 54 -3.86 -1.65 -15.64
N ALA A 55 -3.48 -0.44 -16.07
CA ALA A 55 -2.08 -0.01 -16.12
C ALA A 55 -1.41 0.07 -14.74
N TRP A 56 -2.17 0.34 -13.66
CA TRP A 56 -1.65 0.34 -12.30
C TRP A 56 -1.27 -1.08 -11.87
N ILE A 57 -2.13 -2.06 -12.17
CA ILE A 57 -1.90 -3.48 -11.86
C ILE A 57 -0.65 -3.98 -12.59
N ALA A 58 -0.54 -3.67 -13.88
CA ALA A 58 0.64 -4.02 -14.67
C ALA A 58 1.92 -3.38 -14.12
N ALA A 59 1.86 -2.09 -13.70
CA ALA A 59 3.00 -1.40 -13.13
C ALA A 59 3.39 -1.97 -11.75
N ALA A 60 2.41 -2.31 -10.91
CA ALA A 60 2.65 -2.90 -9.59
C ALA A 60 3.37 -4.25 -9.67
N GLN A 61 3.14 -5.01 -10.75
CA GLN A 61 3.73 -6.33 -10.99
C GLN A 61 5.00 -6.31 -11.87
N GLY A 62 5.34 -5.14 -12.45
CA GLY A 62 6.47 -4.98 -13.36
C GLY A 62 7.62 -4.17 -12.74
N PRO A 63 8.78 -4.06 -13.42
CA PRO A 63 9.88 -3.24 -12.94
C PRO A 63 9.46 -1.77 -12.74
N ILE A 64 9.68 -1.22 -11.54
CA ILE A 64 9.42 0.19 -11.27
C ILE A 64 10.50 1.10 -11.87
N ALA A 65 10.09 2.27 -12.35
CA ALA A 65 10.96 3.32 -12.82
C ALA A 65 10.68 4.62 -12.06
N ARG A 66 11.68 5.50 -11.96
CA ARG A 66 11.49 6.81 -11.34
C ARG A 66 10.48 7.62 -12.16
N PRO A 67 9.43 8.20 -11.56
CA PRO A 67 8.49 9.04 -12.27
C PRO A 67 9.14 10.29 -12.87
N ALA A 68 8.66 10.72 -14.03
CA ALA A 68 9.21 11.90 -14.72
C ALA A 68 9.06 13.20 -13.91
N TRP A 69 8.09 13.30 -13.01
CA TRP A 69 7.90 14.47 -12.15
C TRP A 69 8.96 14.57 -11.04
N ASP A 70 9.65 13.47 -10.72
CA ASP A 70 10.71 13.45 -9.71
C ASP A 70 12.07 13.78 -10.35
N ASP A 71 12.18 15.00 -10.89
CA ASP A 71 13.22 15.44 -11.83
C ASP A 71 14.33 16.35 -11.22
N LYS A 72 14.41 16.46 -9.88
CA LYS A 72 15.33 17.34 -9.14
C LYS A 72 15.17 18.85 -9.42
N THR A 73 14.07 19.30 -10.01
CA THR A 73 13.80 20.74 -10.14
C THR A 73 13.86 21.49 -8.80
N THR A 74 13.62 20.79 -7.68
CA THR A 74 13.75 21.29 -6.30
C THR A 74 15.13 21.08 -5.66
N GLY A 75 16.13 20.64 -6.43
CA GLY A 75 17.50 20.37 -5.97
C GLY A 75 17.73 18.97 -5.39
N ARG A 76 16.68 18.14 -5.21
CA ARG A 76 16.78 16.74 -4.76
C ARG A 76 15.65 15.88 -5.32
N TYR A 77 15.86 14.57 -5.32
CA TYR A 77 14.76 13.62 -5.52
C TYR A 77 13.89 13.55 -4.27
N ILE A 78 12.59 13.42 -4.46
CA ILE A 78 11.60 13.18 -3.40
C ILE A 78 11.41 11.67 -3.21
N VAL A 79 11.42 10.89 -4.30
CA VAL A 79 11.19 9.44 -4.22
C VAL A 79 12.47 8.70 -3.86
N ASN A 80 12.43 7.94 -2.77
CA ASN A 80 13.42 6.92 -2.47
C ASN A 80 13.09 5.64 -3.27
N MET A 81 13.76 5.45 -4.41
CA MET A 81 13.53 4.29 -5.29
C MET A 81 13.95 2.97 -4.65
N ALA A 82 14.91 2.97 -3.71
CA ALA A 82 15.30 1.75 -3.01
C ALA A 82 14.20 1.32 -2.03
N ALA A 83 13.58 2.28 -1.34
CA ALA A 83 12.41 2.04 -0.49
C ALA A 83 11.22 1.54 -1.31
N ALA A 84 10.92 2.20 -2.44
CA ALA A 84 9.87 1.75 -3.35
C ALA A 84 10.11 0.32 -3.86
N ALA A 85 11.35 -0.06 -4.16
CA ALA A 85 11.69 -1.41 -4.61
C ALA A 85 11.49 -2.46 -3.50
N ARG A 86 11.83 -2.15 -2.24
CA ARG A 86 11.56 -3.03 -1.09
C ARG A 86 10.05 -3.22 -0.90
N ALA A 87 9.27 -2.14 -0.93
CA ALA A 87 7.82 -2.24 -0.86
C ALA A 87 7.23 -3.03 -2.03
N GLN A 88 7.73 -2.84 -3.25
CA GLN A 88 7.26 -3.62 -4.39
C GLN A 88 7.56 -5.12 -4.22
N ALA A 89 8.75 -5.47 -3.72
CA ALA A 89 9.09 -6.86 -3.43
C ALA A 89 8.19 -7.48 -2.33
N ALA A 90 7.68 -6.66 -1.41
CA ALA A 90 6.74 -7.08 -0.37
C ALA A 90 5.27 -7.06 -0.81
N LEU A 91 4.94 -6.50 -1.98
CA LEU A 91 3.57 -6.36 -2.46
C LEU A 91 3.03 -7.68 -2.98
N VAL A 92 1.97 -8.18 -2.35
CA VAL A 92 1.24 -9.38 -2.75
C VAL A 92 -0.16 -8.99 -3.23
N LEU A 93 -0.38 -9.03 -4.55
CA LEU A 93 -1.71 -8.87 -5.13
C LEU A 93 -2.44 -10.23 -5.14
N ALA A 94 -3.32 -10.43 -4.16
CA ALA A 94 -4.03 -11.68 -3.97
C ALA A 94 -5.20 -11.82 -4.98
N PRO A 95 -5.28 -12.95 -5.72
CA PRO A 95 -6.38 -13.21 -6.65
C PRO A 95 -7.68 -13.65 -5.97
N ALA A 96 -7.60 -13.96 -4.66
CA ALA A 96 -8.69 -14.38 -3.81
C ALA A 96 -8.44 -13.85 -2.38
N PRO A 97 -9.46 -13.82 -1.50
CA PRO A 97 -9.31 -13.48 -0.10
C PRO A 97 -8.10 -14.17 0.56
N ALA A 98 -7.20 -13.37 1.13
CA ALA A 98 -6.01 -13.83 1.83
C ALA A 98 -5.81 -12.97 3.09
N PRO A 99 -5.39 -13.57 4.24
CA PRO A 99 -5.04 -12.81 5.43
C PRO A 99 -3.91 -11.81 5.16
N ALA A 100 -3.94 -10.67 5.85
CA ALA A 100 -2.77 -9.80 5.92
C ALA A 100 -1.64 -10.50 6.69
N ALA A 101 -0.39 -10.18 6.34
CA ALA A 101 0.79 -10.68 7.03
C ALA A 101 1.73 -9.53 7.41
N PRO A 102 2.48 -9.64 8.52
CA PRO A 102 3.28 -8.54 9.07
C PRO A 102 4.52 -8.19 8.23
N ASP A 103 4.87 -9.03 7.26
CA ASP A 103 6.04 -8.92 6.38
C ASP A 103 5.67 -8.62 4.91
N THR A 104 4.37 -8.53 4.57
CA THR A 104 3.92 -8.27 3.20
C THR A 104 2.88 -7.15 3.14
N ILE A 105 2.89 -6.42 2.03
CA ILE A 105 1.83 -5.47 1.70
C ILE A 105 0.76 -6.26 0.96
N THR A 106 -0.36 -6.55 1.63
CA THR A 106 -1.42 -7.40 1.07
C THR A 106 -2.44 -6.56 0.31
N ALA A 107 -2.64 -6.82 -0.98
CA ALA A 107 -3.60 -6.14 -1.82
C ALA A 107 -4.67 -7.10 -2.33
N LEU A 108 -5.95 -6.76 -2.14
CA LEU A 108 -7.09 -7.55 -2.61
C LEU A 108 -7.93 -6.73 -3.59
N ALA A 109 -8.17 -7.30 -4.77
CA ALA A 109 -9.00 -6.68 -5.81
C ALA A 109 -10.45 -7.18 -5.72
N GLY A 110 -11.42 -6.26 -5.91
CA GLY A 110 -12.84 -6.60 -6.10
C GLY A 110 -13.78 -6.12 -4.99
N PRO A 111 -13.67 -6.63 -3.74
CA PRO A 111 -14.59 -6.29 -2.66
C PRO A 111 -14.58 -4.82 -2.26
N THR A 112 -15.55 -4.41 -1.45
CA THR A 112 -15.51 -3.09 -0.82
C THR A 112 -14.34 -3.02 0.18
N GLY A 113 -13.95 -1.81 0.57
CA GLY A 113 -12.89 -1.61 1.58
C GLY A 113 -13.11 -2.44 2.85
N PRO A 114 -14.23 -2.25 3.55
CA PRO A 114 -14.54 -3.02 4.77
C PRO A 114 -14.57 -4.55 4.54
N ASP A 115 -15.19 -5.02 3.45
CA ASP A 115 -15.26 -6.46 3.16
C ASP A 115 -13.86 -7.04 2.87
N ALA A 116 -13.02 -6.28 2.17
CA ALA A 116 -11.64 -6.69 1.91
C ALA A 116 -10.81 -6.74 3.18
N LEU A 117 -10.96 -5.78 4.09
CA LEU A 117 -10.24 -5.76 5.36
C LEU A 117 -10.69 -6.91 6.27
N ALA A 118 -11.99 -7.20 6.33
CA ALA A 118 -12.50 -8.38 7.02
C ALA A 118 -11.94 -9.68 6.41
N ALA A 119 -11.89 -9.77 5.07
CA ALA A 119 -11.29 -10.90 4.36
C ALA A 119 -9.77 -11.05 4.62
N MET A 120 -9.08 -9.95 4.93
CA MET A 120 -7.68 -9.93 5.37
C MET A 120 -7.51 -10.26 6.87
N GLY A 121 -8.60 -10.52 7.59
CA GLY A 121 -8.55 -10.80 9.04
C GLY A 121 -8.30 -9.55 9.90
N LEU A 122 -8.61 -8.36 9.38
CA LEU A 122 -8.38 -7.09 10.05
C LEU A 122 -9.67 -6.53 10.64
N SER A 123 -9.54 -5.94 11.83
CA SER A 123 -10.60 -5.18 12.49
C SER A 123 -10.10 -3.81 12.91
N ALA A 124 -11.02 -2.85 13.05
CA ALA A 124 -10.71 -1.59 13.70
C ALA A 124 -10.28 -1.86 15.16
N PRO A 125 -9.32 -1.12 15.72
CA PRO A 125 -8.95 -1.25 17.12
C PRO A 125 -10.16 -0.94 18.00
N VAL A 126 -10.31 -1.70 19.08
CA VAL A 126 -11.32 -1.41 20.10
C VAL A 126 -10.92 -0.11 20.78
N THR A 127 -11.63 0.97 20.49
CA THR A 127 -11.45 2.22 21.23
C THR A 127 -12.08 2.02 22.60
N GLU A 128 -11.29 1.85 23.65
CA GLU A 128 -11.79 2.01 25.01
C GLU A 128 -12.15 3.49 25.20
N THR A 129 -13.46 3.76 25.36
CA THR A 129 -14.02 5.05 25.75
C THR A 129 -14.08 5.22 27.25
#